data_AF-A0A2H0WC70-F1
#
_entry.id   AF-A0A2H0WC70-F1
#
_cell.length_a   1.000
_cell.length_b   1.000
_cell.length_c   1.000
_cell.angle_alpha   90.00
_cell.angle_beta   90.00
_cell.angle_gamma   90.00
#
_symmetry.space_group_name_H-M   'P 1'
#
loop_
_entity.id
_entity.type
_entity.pdbx_description
1 polymer ?
#
loop_
_entity_poly.entity_id
_entity_poly.type
_entity_poly.pdbx_seq_one_letter_code
_entity_poly.pdbx_strand_id
1 'polypeptide(L)'
;MNMAWDAEKIRSLRLRMGWSQSDLARHLHVQCQQVTDWEMELAEPETETTQALDMIFKEAEVTADFVSCGSLAEIMFDESEAPQIDATSIRSKFSNNQ
;
A
#
# COMPACT_ATOMS: atom_id res chain seq x y z
N MET A 1 4.63 9.53 -11.21
CA MET A 1 5.12 8.33 -11.90
C MET A 1 3.94 7.38 -11.98
N ASN A 2 3.52 7.01 -13.19
CA ASN A 2 2.63 5.85 -13.36
C ASN A 2 3.53 4.61 -13.37
N MET A 3 3.23 3.64 -12.51
CA MET A 3 3.96 2.38 -12.50
C MET A 3 3.43 1.47 -13.61
N ALA A 4 4.31 0.69 -14.25
CA ALA A 4 3.86 -0.36 -15.16
C ALA A 4 3.33 -1.54 -14.31
N TRP A 5 2.04 -1.81 -14.43
CA TRP A 5 1.35 -2.89 -13.73
C TRP A 5 1.36 -4.17 -14.57
N ASP A 6 1.99 -5.21 -14.02
CA ASP A 6 1.99 -6.57 -14.57
C ASP A 6 1.23 -7.52 -13.62
N ALA A 7 0.99 -8.75 -14.07
CA ALA A 7 0.25 -9.76 -13.32
C ALA A 7 0.81 -9.98 -11.91
N GLU A 8 2.14 -10.04 -11.77
CA GLU A 8 2.81 -10.28 -10.49
C GLU A 8 2.63 -9.11 -9.52
N LYS A 9 2.77 -7.86 -9.99
CA LYS A 9 2.57 -6.67 -9.16
C LYS A 9 1.13 -6.54 -8.70
N ILE A 10 0.15 -6.77 -9.58
CA ILE A 10 -1.28 -6.70 -9.23
C ILE A 10 -1.59 -7.73 -8.15
N ARG A 11 -1.14 -8.98 -8.35
CA ARG A 11 -1.31 -10.06 -7.37
C ARG A 11 -0.62 -9.74 -6.05
N SER A 12 0.61 -9.24 -6.09
CA SER A 12 1.40 -8.92 -4.90
C SER A 12 0.77 -7.79 -4.10
N LEU A 13 0.30 -6.73 -4.76
CA LEU A 13 -0.43 -5.64 -4.11
C LEU A 13 -1.68 -6.18 -3.41
N ARG A 14 -2.48 -6.98 -4.13
CA ARG A 14 -3.71 -7.57 -3.58
C ARG A 14 -3.44 -8.41 -2.33
N LEU A 15 -2.43 -9.28 -2.39
CA LEU A 15 -2.07 -10.15 -1.27
C LEU A 15 -1.51 -9.35 -0.08
N ARG A 16 -0.72 -8.31 -0.34
CA ARG A 16 -0.20 -7.40 0.69
C ARG A 16 -1.33 -6.69 1.44
N MET A 17 -2.42 -6.36 0.75
CA MET A 17 -3.62 -5.79 1.35
C MET A 17 -4.54 -6.83 2.03
N GLY A 18 -4.23 -8.12 1.92
CA GLY A 18 -5.07 -9.20 2.45
C GLY A 18 -6.37 -9.42 1.67
N TRP A 19 -6.41 -9.04 0.40
CA TRP A 19 -7.62 -9.04 -0.42
C TRP A 19 -7.77 -10.28 -1.31
N SER A 20 -9.02 -10.72 -1.52
CA SER A 20 -9.36 -11.64 -2.62
C SER A 20 -9.43 -10.89 -3.96
N GLN A 21 -9.43 -11.61 -5.09
CA GLN A 21 -9.59 -10.97 -6.41
C GLN A 21 -10.89 -10.16 -6.49
N SER A 22 -11.96 -10.65 -5.85
CA SER A 22 -13.25 -9.97 -5.77
C SER A 22 -13.20 -8.69 -4.93
N ASP A 23 -12.36 -8.66 -3.89
CA ASP A 23 -12.16 -7.47 -3.07
C ASP A 23 -11.40 -6.39 -3.85
N LEU A 24 -10.30 -6.76 -4.51
CA LEU A 24 -9.59 -5.82 -5.39
C LEU A 24 -10.50 -5.27 -6.48
N ALA A 25 -11.32 -6.12 -7.11
CA ALA A 25 -12.27 -5.69 -8.12
C ALA A 25 -13.28 -4.67 -7.58
N ARG A 26 -13.77 -4.87 -6.34
CA ARG A 26 -14.66 -3.92 -5.66
C ARG A 26 -13.98 -2.57 -5.40
N HIS A 27 -12.72 -2.58 -4.98
CA HIS A 27 -11.93 -1.36 -4.74
C HIS A 27 -11.62 -0.60 -6.04
N LEU A 28 -11.45 -1.32 -7.15
CA LEU A 28 -11.18 -0.74 -8.48
C LEU A 28 -12.46 -0.42 -9.28
N HIS A 29 -13.64 -0.76 -8.77
CA HIS A 29 -14.93 -0.65 -9.47
C HIS A 29 -14.97 -1.41 -10.82
N VAL A 30 -14.33 -2.57 -10.87
CA VAL A 30 -14.29 -3.45 -12.05
C VAL A 30 -14.92 -4.81 -11.74
N GLN A 31 -15.09 -5.65 -12.76
CA GLN A 31 -15.55 -7.01 -12.56
C GLN A 31 -14.42 -7.90 -12.04
N CYS A 32 -14.75 -8.89 -11.21
CA CYS A 32 -13.78 -9.86 -10.69
C CYS A 32 -13.03 -10.59 -11.82
N GLN A 33 -13.71 -10.88 -12.93
CA GLN A 33 -13.10 -11.52 -14.09
C GLN A 33 -11.97 -10.67 -14.69
N GLN A 34 -12.10 -9.34 -14.70
CA GLN A 34 -11.03 -8.47 -15.22
C GLN A 34 -9.77 -8.59 -14.37
N VAL A 35 -9.90 -8.65 -13.04
CA VAL A 35 -8.76 -8.88 -12.14
C VAL A 35 -8.14 -10.26 -12.39
N THR A 36 -8.96 -11.29 -12.59
CA THR A 36 -8.48 -12.63 -12.94
C THR A 36 -7.69 -12.60 -14.26
N ASP A 37 -8.21 -11.93 -15.29
CA ASP A 37 -7.57 -11.83 -16.60
C ASP A 37 -6.22 -11.09 -16.52
N TRP A 38 -6.14 -10.02 -15.72
CA TRP A 38 -4.88 -9.30 -15.48
C TRP A 38 -3.84 -10.16 -14.75
N GLU A 39 -4.26 -10.90 -13.70
CA GLU A 39 -3.35 -11.79 -12.95
C GLU A 39 -2.93 -13.04 -13.74
N MET A 40 -3.61 -13.35 -14.84
CA MET A 40 -3.29 -14.44 -15.76
C MET A 40 -2.60 -13.98 -17.06
N GLU A 41 -2.24 -12.69 -17.17
CA GLU A 41 -1.65 -12.10 -18.38
C GLU A 41 -2.53 -12.23 -19.64
N LEU A 42 -3.84 -12.37 -19.46
CA LEU A 42 -4.82 -12.46 -20.56
C LEU A 42 -5.28 -11.09 -21.05
N ALA A 43 -5.13 -10.06 -20.21
CA ALA A 43 -5.47 -8.68 -20.51
C ALA A 43 -4.61 -7.71 -19.69
N GLU A 44 -4.61 -6.44 -20.06
CA GLU A 44 -3.96 -5.36 -19.30
C GLU A 44 -5.01 -4.39 -18.72
N PRO A 45 -4.74 -3.78 -17.55
CA PRO A 45 -5.61 -2.76 -16.99
C PRO A 45 -5.56 -1.46 -17.80
N GLU A 46 -6.70 -0.79 -17.90
CA GLU A 46 -6.79 0.50 -18.59
C GLU A 46 -6.15 1.64 -17.77
N THR A 47 -5.91 2.78 -18.42
CA THR A 47 -5.25 3.95 -17.81
C THR A 47 -5.93 4.41 -16.52
N GLU A 48 -7.26 4.40 -16.43
CA GLU A 48 -7.98 4.79 -15.20
C GLU A 48 -7.75 3.77 -14.07
N THR A 49 -7.76 2.47 -14.41
CA THR A 49 -7.52 1.39 -13.46
C THR A 49 -6.08 1.44 -12.93
N THR A 50 -5.09 1.68 -13.80
CA THR A 50 -3.69 1.81 -13.37
C THR A 50 -3.47 2.97 -12.41
N GLN A 51 -4.18 4.09 -12.58
CA GLN A 51 -4.15 5.20 -11.62
C GLN A 51 -4.73 4.79 -10.26
N ALA A 52 -5.83 4.04 -10.24
CA ALA A 52 -6.42 3.51 -9.01
C ALA A 52 -5.48 2.51 -8.31
N LEU A 53 -4.82 1.64 -9.07
CA LEU A 53 -3.78 0.73 -8.56
C LEU A 53 -2.61 1.52 -7.95
N ASP A 54 -2.14 2.60 -8.58
CA ASP A 54 -1.10 3.47 -8.04
C ASP A 54 -1.52 4.12 -6.70
N MET A 55 -2.81 4.46 -6.53
CA MET A 55 -3.33 5.00 -5.27
C MET A 55 -3.33 3.93 -4.16
N ILE A 56 -3.81 2.73 -4.45
CA ILE A 56 -3.82 1.61 -3.50
C ILE A 56 -2.38 1.23 -3.11
N PHE A 57 -1.46 1.24 -4.07
CA PHE A 57 -0.04 1.00 -3.79
C PHE A 57 0.53 2.03 -2.81
N LYS A 58 0.26 3.31 -3.01
CA LYS A 58 0.68 4.36 -2.07
C LYS A 58 0.08 4.18 -0.68
N GLU A 59 -1.18 3.77 -0.60
CA GLU A 59 -1.84 3.46 0.68
C GLU A 59 -1.15 2.29 1.38
N ALA A 60 -0.79 1.23 0.64
CA ALA A 60 -0.05 0.09 1.16
C ALA A 60 1.35 0.48 1.68
N GLU A 61 2.04 1.40 1.00
CA GLU A 61 3.34 1.95 1.43
C GLU A 61 3.21 2.74 2.73
N VAL A 62 2.25 3.65 2.80
CA VAL A 62 1.99 4.46 3.99
C VAL A 62 1.62 3.56 5.18
N THR A 63 0.77 2.57 4.97
CA THR A 63 0.39 1.62 6.03
C THR A 63 1.58 0.81 6.52
N ALA A 64 2.43 0.32 5.62
CA ALA A 64 3.63 -0.42 6.00
C ALA A 64 4.62 0.44 6.80
N ASP A 65 4.77 1.71 6.45
CA ASP A 65 5.59 2.68 7.19
C ASP A 65 5.10 2.85 8.64
N PHE A 66 3.78 3.04 8.82
CA PHE A 66 3.17 3.15 10.15
C PHE A 66 3.33 1.88 10.98
N VAL A 67 3.12 0.71 10.39
CA VAL A 67 3.29 -0.58 11.09
C VAL A 67 4.75 -0.78 11.51
N SER A 68 5.71 -0.39 10.67
CA SER A 68 7.13 -0.56 10.94
C SER A 68 7.62 0.31 12.09
N CYS A 69 7.07 1.51 12.23
CA CYS A 69 7.53 2.51 13.20
C CYS A 69 6.59 2.69 14.41
N GLY A 70 5.48 1.94 14.50
CA GLY A 70 4.42 2.17 15.47
C GLY A 70 4.88 2.10 16.93
N SER A 71 5.64 1.06 17.29
CA SER A 71 6.17 0.92 18.65
C SER A 71 7.12 2.05 19.04
N LEU A 72 7.97 2.49 18.10
CA LEU A 72 8.86 3.63 18.31
C LEU A 72 8.07 4.94 18.45
N ALA A 73 7.00 5.10 17.66
CA ALA A 73 6.13 6.27 17.74
C ALA A 73 5.49 6.39 19.14
N GLU A 74 5.01 5.28 19.71
CA GLU A 74 4.43 5.23 21.06
C GLU A 74 5.46 5.61 22.13
N ILE A 75 6.67 5.01 22.08
CA ILE A 75 7.75 5.34 23.02
C ILE A 75 8.10 6.83 22.95
N MET A 76 8.29 7.34 21.73
CA MET A 76 8.63 8.75 21.56
C MET A 76 7.50 9.65 22.07
N PHE A 77 6.24 9.23 21.96
CA PHE A 77 5.06 9.98 22.41
C PHE A 77 5.01 10.05 23.93
N ASP A 78 5.23 8.93 24.61
CA ASP A 78 5.26 8.88 26.07
C ASP A 78 6.45 9.69 26.66
N GLU A 79 7.59 9.72 25.97
CA GLU A 79 8.76 10.52 26.35
C GLU A 79 8.61 12.01 26.03
N SER A 80 7.63 12.38 25.18
CA SER A 80 7.43 13.73 24.69
C SER A 80 6.39 14.47 25.52
N GLU A 81 6.67 15.73 25.88
CA GLU A 81 5.65 16.63 26.47
C GLU A 81 4.69 17.20 25.40
N ALA A 82 4.94 16.94 24.11
CA ALA A 82 4.15 17.46 23.00
C ALA A 82 2.91 16.59 22.71
N PRO A 83 1.76 17.19 22.34
CA PRO A 83 0.53 16.47 22.06
C PRO A 83 0.54 15.69 20.74
N GLN A 84 1.61 15.77 19.95
CA GLN A 84 1.78 15.06 18.69
C GLN A 84 3.26 14.90 18.37
N ILE A 85 3.59 13.92 17.53
CA ILE A 85 4.95 13.68 17.04
C ILE A 85 4.99 13.75 15.52
N ASP A 86 6.03 14.41 15.02
CA ASP A 86 6.30 14.45 13.60
C ASP A 86 6.79 13.09 13.08
N ALA A 87 6.10 12.59 12.04
CA ALA A 87 6.40 11.33 11.39
C ALA A 87 7.79 11.28 10.76
N THR A 88 8.37 12.43 10.41
CA THR A 88 9.74 12.50 9.86
C THR A 88 10.78 12.17 10.93
N SER A 89 10.55 12.67 12.14
CA SER A 89 11.40 12.43 13.31
C SER A 89 11.40 10.96 13.74
N ILE A 90 10.23 10.31 13.70
CA ILE A 90 10.09 8.87 13.98
C ILE A 90 10.92 8.06 12.97
N ARG A 91 10.76 8.34 11.67
CA ARG A 91 11.49 7.64 10.60
C ARG A 91 13.00 7.81 10.71
N SER A 92 13.46 9.03 10.99
CA SER A 92 14.90 9.29 11.15
C SER A 92 15.49 8.49 12.31
N LYS A 93 14.80 8.41 13.46
CA LYS A 93 15.23 7.59 14.59
C LYS A 93 15.16 6.09 14.27
N PHE A 94 14.13 5.62 13.58
CA PHE A 94 14.00 4.21 13.22
C PHE A 94 15.17 3.75 12.34
N SER A 95 15.51 4.50 11.29
CA SER A 95 16.61 4.17 10.38
C SER A 95 17.99 4.20 11.05
N ASN A 96 18.18 4.97 12.13
CA ASN A 96 19.44 5.02 12.87
C ASN A 96 19.61 3.86 13.86
N ASN A 97 18.54 3.11 14.16
CA ASN A 97 18.53 1.99 15.10
C ASN A 97 18.55 0.61 14.42
N GLN A 98 18.59 0.55 13.08
CA GLN A 98 18.80 -0.66 12.28
C GLN A 98 20.27 -0.83 11.90
#